data_AF-A0A966L078-F1
#
_entry.id   AF-A0A966L078-F1
#
_cell.length_a   1.000
_cell.length_b   1.000
_cell.length_c   1.000
_cell.angle_alpha   90.00
_cell.angle_beta   90.00
_cell.angle_gamma   90.00
#
_symmetry.space_group_name_H-M   'P 1'
#
loop_
_entity.id
_entity.type
_entity.pdbx_description
1 polymer ?
#
loop_
_entity_poly.entity_id
_entity_poly.type
_entity_poly.pdbx_seq_one_letter_code
_entity_poly.pdbx_strand_id
1 'polypeptide(L)'
;LRTQIRIKKKLFDAAFYFALASLFYFWTILFFILIFATLLLYTDNRIKNWIIPFAGLATVFIIATCTSVILYDDFFEIFNISVAPNYNYSIYNTPQYLIAITMLFSFGIWASIFYVKLVQKKKKAFKPSFRIILMALIIAMVAVILSPQKNGGEFLFLFAPLSIIMTNYIESIKEKWFKELYLSLIIMIPFVLLVL
;
A
#
# COMPACT_ATOMS: atom_id res chain seq x y z
N LEU A 1 9.62 3.58 -12.91
CA LEU A 1 9.83 4.56 -14.01
C LEU A 1 11.21 5.22 -14.04
N ARG A 2 11.85 5.48 -12.89
CA ARG A 2 13.19 6.12 -12.81
C ARG A 2 14.25 5.65 -13.82
N THR A 3 14.43 4.34 -13.99
CA THR A 3 15.48 3.82 -14.89
C THR A 3 15.12 3.87 -16.36
N GLN A 4 13.87 4.23 -16.70
CA GLN A 4 13.34 4.26 -18.08
C GLN A 4 13.44 2.93 -18.85
N ILE A 5 13.81 1.83 -18.19
CA ILE A 5 13.91 0.49 -18.77
C ILE A 5 12.60 -0.26 -18.60
N ARG A 6 12.13 -0.88 -19.69
CA ARG A 6 10.95 -1.77 -19.74
C ARG A 6 9.71 -1.16 -19.09
N ILE A 7 9.47 0.11 -19.38
CA ILE A 7 8.38 0.91 -18.78
C ILE A 7 7.02 0.26 -18.99
N LYS A 8 6.73 -0.13 -20.23
CA LYS A 8 5.46 -0.76 -20.61
C LYS A 8 5.19 -2.01 -19.78
N LYS A 9 6.19 -2.90 -19.66
CA LYS A 9 6.10 -4.12 -18.85
C LYS A 9 5.83 -3.78 -17.38
N LYS A 10 6.57 -2.83 -16.79
CA LYS A 10 6.37 -2.45 -15.38
C LYS A 10 4.97 -1.87 -15.09
N LEU A 11 4.43 -1.08 -16.02
CA LEU A 11 3.09 -0.51 -15.88
C LEU A 11 2.02 -1.59 -16.00
N PHE A 12 2.18 -2.51 -16.97
CA PHE A 12 1.28 -3.65 -17.13
C PHE A 12 1.31 -4.56 -15.90
N ASP A 13 2.50 -4.97 -15.46
CA ASP A 13 2.67 -5.85 -14.30
C ASP A 13 2.04 -5.22 -13.05
N ALA A 14 2.28 -3.93 -12.80
CA ALA A 14 1.68 -3.23 -11.65
C ALA A 14 0.15 -3.20 -11.72
N ALA A 15 -0.42 -2.86 -12.87
CA ALA A 15 -1.87 -2.84 -13.06
C ALA A 15 -2.49 -4.24 -12.95
N PHE A 16 -1.84 -5.24 -13.52
CA PHE A 16 -2.25 -6.64 -13.43
C PHE A 16 -2.29 -7.09 -11.96
N TYR A 17 -1.23 -6.86 -11.18
CA TYR A 17 -1.22 -7.26 -9.77
C TYR A 17 -2.23 -6.50 -8.91
N PHE A 18 -2.43 -5.20 -9.13
CA PHE A 18 -3.47 -4.46 -8.40
C PHE A 18 -4.89 -4.91 -8.78
N ALA A 19 -5.14 -5.18 -10.06
CA ALA A 19 -6.43 -5.71 -10.49
C ALA A 19 -6.67 -7.11 -9.91
N LEU A 20 -5.66 -7.99 -9.94
CA LEU A 20 -5.76 -9.32 -9.35
C LEU A 20 -6.03 -9.25 -7.86
N ALA A 21 -5.32 -8.39 -7.13
CA ALA A 21 -5.53 -8.18 -5.70
C ALA A 21 -6.93 -7.62 -5.40
N SER A 22 -7.49 -6.80 -6.30
CA SER A 22 -8.85 -6.26 -6.13
C SER A 22 -9.96 -7.31 -6.17
N LEU A 23 -9.70 -8.49 -6.74
CA LEU A 23 -10.63 -9.63 -6.68
C LEU A 23 -10.70 -10.24 -5.28
N PHE A 24 -9.63 -10.15 -4.49
CA PHE A 24 -9.60 -10.66 -3.12
C PHE A 24 -9.99 -9.58 -2.10
N TYR A 25 -9.60 -8.34 -2.37
CA TYR A 25 -9.90 -7.20 -1.50
C TYR A 25 -10.15 -5.95 -2.36
N PHE A 26 -11.43 -5.60 -2.51
CA PHE A 26 -11.92 -4.60 -3.45
C PHE A 26 -11.14 -3.27 -3.41
N TRP A 27 -10.92 -2.71 -2.20
CA TRP A 27 -10.30 -1.40 -2.02
C TRP A 27 -8.82 -1.34 -2.44
N THR A 28 -8.19 -2.49 -2.76
CA THR A 28 -6.87 -2.51 -3.38
C THR A 28 -6.86 -1.79 -4.74
N ILE A 29 -8.03 -1.64 -5.39
CA ILE A 29 -8.18 -0.89 -6.64
C ILE A 29 -7.69 0.56 -6.52
N LEU A 30 -7.72 1.17 -5.32
CA LEU A 30 -7.23 2.53 -5.08
C LEU A 30 -5.74 2.69 -5.44
N PHE A 31 -4.95 1.62 -5.39
CA PHE A 31 -3.54 1.65 -5.75
C PHE A 31 -3.31 1.90 -7.25
N PHE A 32 -4.32 1.81 -8.12
CA PHE A 32 -4.23 2.31 -9.50
C PHE A 32 -3.89 3.81 -9.57
N ILE A 33 -4.34 4.60 -8.59
CA ILE A 33 -4.00 6.03 -8.48
C ILE A 33 -2.47 6.21 -8.45
N LEU A 34 -1.73 5.29 -7.81
CA LEU A 34 -0.26 5.35 -7.79
C LEU A 34 0.35 5.17 -9.17
N ILE A 35 -0.24 4.36 -10.04
CA ILE A 35 0.28 4.13 -11.39
C ILE A 35 0.24 5.45 -12.17
N PHE A 36 -0.91 6.13 -12.15
CA PHE A 36 -1.09 7.43 -12.80
C PHE A 36 -0.26 8.54 -12.13
N ALA A 37 -0.22 8.57 -10.80
CA ALA A 37 0.64 9.51 -10.06
C ALA A 37 2.11 9.32 -10.42
N THR A 38 2.57 8.08 -10.61
CA THR A 38 3.93 7.79 -11.04
C THR A 38 4.18 8.28 -12.47
N LEU A 39 3.24 8.08 -13.40
CA LEU A 39 3.36 8.62 -14.77
C LEU A 39 3.47 10.15 -14.78
N LEU A 40 2.62 10.82 -14.00
CA LEU A 40 2.63 12.28 -13.85
C LEU A 40 3.94 12.80 -13.24
N LEU A 41 4.39 12.21 -12.13
CA LEU A 41 5.58 12.65 -11.40
C LEU A 41 6.90 12.42 -12.16
N TYR A 42 6.93 11.45 -13.07
CA TYR A 42 8.06 11.22 -13.98
C TYR A 42 7.86 11.86 -15.36
N THR A 43 6.80 12.67 -15.54
CA THR A 43 6.49 13.43 -16.76
C THR A 43 6.52 12.56 -18.02
N ASP A 44 5.85 11.40 -17.95
CA ASP A 44 5.73 10.52 -19.11
C ASP A 44 4.55 10.95 -20.00
N ASN A 45 4.85 11.78 -21.00
CA ASN A 45 3.84 12.32 -21.93
C ASN A 45 3.43 11.34 -23.04
N ARG A 46 3.94 10.10 -23.03
CA ARG A 46 3.59 9.12 -24.05
C ARG A 46 2.22 8.54 -23.74
N ILE A 47 1.21 8.92 -24.53
CA ILE A 47 -0.18 8.42 -24.43
C ILE A 47 -0.23 6.89 -24.36
N LYS A 48 0.64 6.19 -25.12
CA LYS A 48 0.75 4.72 -25.07
C LYS A 48 0.94 4.17 -23.66
N ASN A 49 1.68 4.87 -22.79
CA ASN A 49 1.94 4.41 -21.43
C ASN A 49 0.75 4.64 -20.49
N TRP A 50 -0.14 5.58 -20.81
CA TRP A 50 -1.36 5.86 -20.04
C TRP A 50 -2.45 4.81 -20.28
N ILE A 51 -2.44 4.16 -21.45
CA ILE A 51 -3.42 3.13 -21.82
C ILE A 51 -3.06 1.77 -21.21
N ILE A 52 -1.77 1.48 -21.00
CA ILE A 52 -1.29 0.17 -20.53
C ILE A 52 -1.93 -0.31 -19.21
N PRO A 53 -2.14 0.54 -18.19
CA PRO A 53 -2.78 0.10 -16.96
C PRO A 53 -4.19 -0.47 -17.19
N PHE A 54 -4.95 0.12 -18.12
CA PHE A 54 -6.27 -0.40 -18.50
C PHE A 54 -6.19 -1.76 -19.18
N ALA A 55 -5.14 -2.02 -19.97
CA ALA A 55 -4.91 -3.34 -20.55
C ALA A 55 -4.62 -4.40 -19.47
N GLY A 56 -3.85 -4.04 -18.42
CA GLY A 56 -3.62 -4.91 -17.26
C GLY A 56 -4.91 -5.24 -16.51
N LEU A 57 -5.75 -4.24 -16.25
CA LEU A 57 -7.07 -4.41 -15.64
C LEU A 57 -7.99 -5.29 -16.50
N ALA A 58 -8.08 -5.01 -17.81
CA ALA A 58 -8.89 -5.78 -18.75
C ALA A 58 -8.45 -7.25 -18.81
N THR A 59 -7.14 -7.52 -18.74
CA THR A 59 -6.61 -8.89 -18.72
C THR A 59 -7.14 -9.67 -17.52
N VAL A 60 -7.05 -9.09 -16.32
CA VAL A 60 -7.57 -9.73 -15.10
C VAL A 60 -9.08 -9.88 -15.17
N PHE A 61 -9.79 -8.87 -15.66
CA PHE A 61 -11.25 -8.92 -15.80
C PHE A 61 -11.69 -10.07 -16.71
N ILE A 62 -11.06 -10.24 -17.88
CA ILE A 62 -11.36 -11.35 -18.81
C ILE A 62 -11.05 -12.71 -18.16
N ILE A 63 -9.89 -12.85 -17.49
CA ILE A 63 -9.53 -14.10 -16.83
C ILE A 63 -10.53 -14.44 -15.72
N ALA A 64 -10.92 -13.44 -14.92
CA ALA A 64 -11.87 -13.61 -13.83
C ALA A 64 -13.27 -14.00 -14.34
N THR A 65 -13.80 -13.34 -15.38
CA THR A 65 -15.10 -13.71 -15.96
C THR A 65 -15.06 -15.11 -16.57
N CYS A 66 -14.00 -15.48 -17.31
CA CYS A 66 -13.85 -16.84 -17.82
C CYS A 66 -13.82 -17.88 -16.68
N THR A 67 -13.09 -17.59 -15.61
CA THR A 67 -13.01 -18.48 -14.44
C THR A 67 -14.38 -18.58 -13.73
N SER A 68 -15.13 -17.48 -13.67
CA SER A 68 -16.45 -17.42 -13.06
C SER A 68 -17.44 -18.33 -13.79
N VAL A 69 -17.48 -18.23 -15.12
CA VAL A 69 -18.35 -19.07 -15.95
C VAL A 69 -18.00 -20.56 -15.81
N ILE A 70 -16.72 -20.90 -15.81
CA ILE A 70 -16.28 -22.31 -15.73
C ILE A 70 -16.61 -22.94 -14.37
N LEU A 71 -16.46 -22.19 -13.27
CA LEU A 71 -16.61 -22.74 -11.91
C LEU A 71 -18.01 -22.59 -11.33
N TYR A 72 -18.74 -21.54 -11.71
CA TYR A 72 -19.99 -21.15 -11.06
C TYR A 72 -21.18 -21.04 -12.02
N ASP A 73 -20.97 -21.22 -13.33
CA ASP A 73 -22.01 -21.03 -14.37
C ASP A 73 -22.65 -19.62 -14.34
N ASP A 74 -21.92 -18.65 -13.80
CA ASP A 74 -22.33 -17.25 -13.71
C ASP A 74 -21.17 -16.31 -14.09
N PHE A 75 -21.48 -15.21 -14.77
CA PHE A 75 -20.48 -14.28 -15.28
C PHE A 75 -19.76 -13.48 -14.20
N PHE A 76 -20.42 -13.23 -13.06
CA PHE A 76 -20.01 -12.25 -12.07
C PHE A 76 -19.84 -12.79 -10.65
N GLU A 77 -20.08 -14.07 -10.39
CA GLU A 77 -19.94 -14.68 -9.07
C GLU A 77 -18.57 -14.40 -8.41
N ILE A 78 -17.46 -14.44 -9.17
CA ILE A 78 -16.12 -14.12 -8.63
C ILE A 78 -16.00 -12.66 -8.15
N PHE A 79 -16.82 -11.75 -8.67
CA PHE A 79 -16.83 -10.34 -8.27
C PHE A 79 -17.79 -10.07 -7.10
N ASN A 80 -18.49 -11.09 -6.58
CA ASN A 80 -19.42 -11.00 -5.46
C ASN A 80 -18.67 -10.90 -4.11
N ILE A 81 -17.83 -9.88 -3.98
CA ILE A 81 -17.07 -9.56 -2.77
C ILE A 81 -17.69 -8.39 -2.01
N SER A 82 -17.42 -8.32 -0.71
CA SER A 82 -17.91 -7.21 0.11
C SER A 82 -17.25 -5.89 -0.28
N VAL A 83 -18.04 -4.99 -0.87
CA VAL A 83 -17.59 -3.65 -1.28
C VAL A 83 -17.97 -2.59 -0.24
N ALA A 84 -19.09 -2.78 0.46
CA ALA A 84 -19.62 -1.79 1.38
C ALA A 84 -18.67 -1.54 2.57
N PRO A 85 -18.26 -0.29 2.83
CA PRO A 85 -17.38 0.00 3.95
C PRO A 85 -18.10 -0.25 5.28
N ASN A 86 -17.39 -0.82 6.25
CA ASN A 86 -17.89 -1.04 7.59
C ASN A 86 -17.18 -0.09 8.56
N TYR A 87 -17.95 0.63 9.37
CA TYR A 87 -17.42 1.60 10.33
C TYR A 87 -17.52 1.11 11.79
N ASN A 88 -17.82 -0.17 12.01
CA ASN A 88 -17.79 -0.76 13.33
C ASN A 88 -16.36 -1.14 13.73
N TYR A 89 -15.79 -0.37 14.66
CA TYR A 89 -14.43 -0.55 15.16
C TYR A 89 -14.34 -1.33 16.48
N SER A 90 -15.44 -1.93 16.95
CA SER A 90 -15.49 -2.62 18.25
C SER A 90 -14.43 -3.73 18.38
N ILE A 91 -14.10 -4.41 17.27
CA ILE A 91 -13.10 -5.48 17.21
C ILE A 91 -11.71 -4.97 17.64
N TYR A 92 -11.39 -3.70 17.39
CA TYR A 92 -10.09 -3.12 17.76
C TYR A 92 -9.94 -2.83 19.25
N ASN A 93 -11.00 -3.00 20.06
CA ASN A 93 -10.96 -2.75 21.50
C ASN A 93 -10.36 -3.92 22.30
N THR A 94 -9.52 -4.74 21.69
CA THR A 94 -8.72 -5.76 22.40
C THR A 94 -7.32 -5.21 22.67
N PRO A 95 -6.65 -5.64 23.75
CA PRO A 95 -5.30 -5.16 24.06
C PRO A 95 -4.31 -5.41 22.92
N GLN A 96 -4.44 -6.55 22.22
CA GLN A 96 -3.62 -6.90 21.06
C GLN A 96 -3.74 -5.86 19.94
N TYR A 97 -4.97 -5.53 19.50
CA TYR A 97 -5.16 -4.52 18.46
C TYR A 97 -4.77 -3.12 18.92
N LEU A 98 -5.09 -2.74 20.15
CA LEU A 98 -4.73 -1.43 20.69
C LEU A 98 -3.21 -1.22 20.70
N ILE A 99 -2.43 -2.21 21.18
CA ILE A 99 -0.97 -2.13 21.19
C ILE A 99 -0.42 -2.07 19.75
N ALA A 100 -0.92 -2.92 18.85
CA ALA A 100 -0.47 -2.94 17.46
C ALA A 100 -0.75 -1.62 16.72
N ILE A 101 -1.98 -1.09 16.85
CA ILE A 101 -2.42 0.15 16.21
C ILE A 101 -1.66 1.35 16.80
N THR A 102 -1.58 1.46 18.12
CA THR A 102 -0.86 2.57 18.78
C THR A 102 0.61 2.58 18.41
N MET A 103 1.27 1.42 18.36
CA MET A 103 2.62 1.29 17.84
C MET A 103 2.69 1.79 16.39
N LEU A 104 1.93 1.19 15.47
CA LEU A 104 1.99 1.49 14.04
C LEU A 104 1.79 2.99 13.77
N PHE A 105 0.80 3.60 14.40
CA PHE A 105 0.51 5.02 14.20
C PHE A 105 1.49 5.94 14.91
N SER A 106 1.89 5.67 16.15
CA SER A 106 2.86 6.54 16.86
C SER A 106 4.20 6.58 16.13
N PHE A 107 4.78 5.42 15.85
CA PHE A 107 6.04 5.31 15.11
C PHE A 107 5.89 5.76 13.66
N GLY A 108 4.77 5.41 13.01
CA GLY A 108 4.52 5.72 11.61
C GLY A 108 4.31 7.21 11.37
N ILE A 109 3.50 7.88 12.18
CA ILE A 109 3.28 9.33 12.10
C ILE A 109 4.58 10.06 12.39
N TRP A 110 5.29 9.68 13.45
CA TRP A 110 6.56 10.29 13.82
C TRP A 110 7.58 10.19 12.68
N ALA A 111 7.82 8.97 12.16
CA ALA A 111 8.72 8.77 11.04
C ALA A 111 8.27 9.52 9.77
N SER A 112 6.97 9.60 9.51
CA SER A 112 6.42 10.32 8.34
C SER A 112 6.72 11.82 8.39
N ILE A 113 6.62 12.47 9.55
CA ILE A 113 6.95 13.90 9.71
C ILE A 113 8.42 14.16 9.33
N PHE A 114 9.34 13.31 9.81
CA PHE A 114 10.76 13.42 9.45
C PHE A 114 11.01 13.08 7.99
N TYR A 115 10.30 12.10 7.45
CA TYR A 115 10.41 11.68 6.07
C TYR A 115 10.04 12.81 5.09
N VAL A 116 8.98 13.58 5.37
CA VAL A 116 8.63 14.77 4.57
C VAL A 116 9.79 15.77 4.50
N LYS A 117 10.44 16.05 5.64
CA LYS A 117 11.64 16.91 5.68
C LYS A 117 12.80 16.30 4.90
N LEU A 118 12.97 14.99 4.95
CA LEU A 118 14.00 14.27 4.19
C LEU A 118 13.78 14.39 2.67
N VAL A 119 12.53 14.30 2.19
CA VAL A 119 12.19 14.45 0.76
C VAL A 119 12.69 15.78 0.20
N GLN A 120 12.55 16.86 0.97
CA GLN A 120 12.95 18.19 0.53
C GLN A 120 14.47 18.29 0.30
N LYS A 121 15.26 17.61 1.13
CA LYS A 121 16.73 17.59 1.10
C LYS A 121 17.33 16.65 0.03
N LYS A 122 16.56 15.70 -0.51
CA LYS A 122 17.05 14.78 -1.56
C LYS A 122 17.23 15.48 -2.91
N LYS A 123 18.15 14.98 -3.74
CA LYS A 123 18.36 15.46 -5.12
C LYS A 123 17.06 15.35 -5.93
N LYS A 124 16.82 16.31 -6.85
CA LYS A 124 15.60 16.41 -7.67
C LYS A 124 15.19 15.09 -8.35
N ALA A 125 16.16 14.31 -8.83
CA ALA A 125 15.92 13.02 -9.48
C ALA A 125 15.30 11.94 -8.57
N PHE A 126 15.48 12.01 -7.25
CA PHE A 126 14.93 11.04 -6.30
C PHE A 126 13.63 11.51 -5.66
N LYS A 127 13.31 12.81 -5.71
CA LYS A 127 12.08 13.37 -5.11
C LYS A 127 10.79 12.67 -5.60
N PRO A 128 10.62 12.34 -6.90
CA PRO A 128 9.45 11.59 -7.37
C PRO A 128 9.25 10.25 -6.66
N SER A 129 10.33 9.47 -6.47
CA SER A 129 10.26 8.18 -5.76
C SER A 129 9.77 8.35 -4.33
N PHE A 130 10.30 9.34 -3.62
CA PHE A 130 9.93 9.62 -2.22
C PHE A 130 8.48 10.11 -2.10
N ARG A 131 8.01 10.95 -3.04
CA ARG A 131 6.61 11.42 -3.07
C ARG A 131 5.61 10.30 -3.32
N ILE A 132 5.96 9.33 -4.19
CA ILE A 132 5.10 8.16 -4.46
C ILE A 132 4.91 7.33 -3.18
N ILE A 133 5.94 7.17 -2.35
CA ILE A 133 5.85 6.44 -1.08
C ILE A 133 4.88 7.14 -0.11
N LEU A 134 4.90 8.48 -0.05
CA LEU A 134 3.93 9.24 0.75
C LEU A 134 2.50 9.11 0.20
N MET A 135 2.32 9.16 -1.13
CA MET A 135 1.02 8.91 -1.75
C MET A 135 0.52 7.49 -1.46
N ALA A 136 1.42 6.50 -1.47
CA ALA A 136 1.08 5.11 -1.14
C ALA A 136 0.63 4.97 0.32
N LEU A 137 1.27 5.69 1.24
CA LEU A 137 0.83 5.74 2.64
C LEU A 137 -0.59 6.30 2.76
N ILE A 138 -0.89 7.40 2.08
CA ILE A 138 -2.23 8.03 2.11
C ILE A 138 -3.28 7.08 1.54
N ILE A 139 -2.99 6.45 0.39
CA ILE A 139 -3.90 5.49 -0.23
C ILE A 139 -4.13 4.28 0.67
N ALA A 140 -3.08 3.77 1.32
CA ALA A 140 -3.19 2.68 2.29
C ALA A 140 -4.04 3.06 3.50
N MET A 141 -3.91 4.28 4.04
CA MET A 141 -4.77 4.77 5.12
C MET A 141 -6.25 4.82 4.68
N VAL A 142 -6.52 5.33 3.47
CA VAL A 142 -7.87 5.35 2.90
C VAL A 142 -8.42 3.92 2.75
N ALA A 143 -7.61 2.98 2.28
CA ALA A 143 -8.01 1.57 2.14
C ALA A 143 -8.33 0.90 3.49
N VAL A 144 -7.61 1.25 4.56
CA VAL A 144 -7.90 0.78 5.93
C VAL A 144 -9.25 1.33 6.42
N ILE A 145 -9.51 2.62 6.20
CA ILE A 145 -10.76 3.27 6.61
C ILE A 145 -11.95 2.65 5.89
N LEU A 146 -11.84 2.43 4.58
CA LEU A 146 -12.91 1.91 3.75
C LEU A 146 -13.09 0.38 3.87
N SER A 147 -12.22 -0.33 4.58
CA SER A 147 -12.29 -1.78 4.72
C SER A 147 -13.69 -2.28 5.12
N PRO A 148 -14.26 -3.28 4.41
CA PRO A 148 -15.51 -3.92 4.81
C PRO A 148 -15.36 -4.80 6.06
N GLN A 149 -14.16 -5.36 6.29
CA GLN A 149 -13.87 -6.23 7.42
C GLN A 149 -12.80 -5.59 8.30
N LYS A 150 -13.09 -5.43 9.59
CA LYS A 150 -12.19 -4.80 10.58
C LYS A 150 -11.53 -5.90 11.41
N ASN A 151 -10.72 -6.75 10.78
CA ASN A 151 -10.06 -7.89 11.43
C ASN A 151 -8.54 -7.70 11.55
N GLY A 152 -8.04 -6.50 11.30
CA GLY A 152 -6.63 -6.17 11.35
C GLY A 152 -5.85 -6.46 10.07
N GLY A 153 -6.38 -7.28 9.17
CA GLY A 153 -5.75 -7.61 7.88
C GLY A 153 -5.58 -6.40 6.98
N GLU A 154 -6.50 -5.45 7.06
CA GLU A 154 -6.45 -4.17 6.35
C GLU A 154 -5.18 -3.35 6.66
N PHE A 155 -4.58 -3.49 7.85
CA PHE A 155 -3.35 -2.77 8.18
C PHE A 155 -2.16 -3.23 7.34
N LEU A 156 -2.21 -4.41 6.69
CA LEU A 156 -1.17 -4.90 5.77
C LEU A 156 -0.86 -3.91 4.64
N PHE A 157 -1.84 -3.12 4.18
CA PHE A 157 -1.60 -2.09 3.17
C PHE A 157 -0.62 -1.00 3.63
N LEU A 158 -0.55 -0.75 4.94
CA LEU A 158 0.36 0.25 5.52
C LEU A 158 1.79 -0.28 5.68
N PHE A 159 2.00 -1.60 5.75
CA PHE A 159 3.32 -2.17 6.05
C PHE A 159 4.37 -1.73 5.04
N ALA A 160 4.10 -1.87 3.74
CA ALA A 160 5.07 -1.52 2.71
C ALA A 160 5.50 -0.03 2.75
N PRO A 161 4.59 0.97 2.68
CA PRO A 161 4.99 2.37 2.74
C PRO A 161 5.60 2.76 4.10
N LEU A 162 5.07 2.26 5.22
CA LEU A 162 5.62 2.57 6.54
C LEU A 162 7.00 1.97 6.74
N SER A 163 7.27 0.74 6.29
CA SER A 163 8.59 0.11 6.43
C SER A 163 9.67 0.95 5.74
N ILE A 164 9.37 1.47 4.54
CA ILE A 164 10.30 2.34 3.82
C ILE A 164 10.50 3.67 4.57
N ILE A 165 9.43 4.26 5.07
CA ILE A 165 9.47 5.54 5.82
C ILE A 165 10.25 5.38 7.13
N MET A 166 9.93 4.36 7.92
CA MET A 166 10.57 4.05 9.20
C MET A 166 12.05 3.72 9.01
N THR A 167 12.41 2.92 8.00
CA THR A 167 13.83 2.61 7.72
C THR A 167 14.63 3.87 7.39
N ASN A 168 14.11 4.76 6.54
CA ASN A 168 14.76 6.04 6.23
C ASN A 168 14.86 6.94 7.46
N TYR A 169 13.87 6.88 8.36
CA TYR A 169 13.93 7.61 9.63
C TYR A 169 15.01 7.04 10.55
N ILE A 170 15.04 5.73 10.76
CA ILE A 170 16.04 5.01 11.56
C ILE A 170 17.47 5.32 11.08
N GLU A 171 17.70 5.35 9.77
CA GLU A 171 18.99 5.73 9.18
C GLU A 171 19.38 7.19 9.43
N SER A 172 18.40 8.07 9.66
CA SER A 172 18.65 9.49 9.91
C SER A 172 18.99 9.83 11.37
N ILE A 173 18.72 8.90 12.29
CA ILE A 173 19.01 9.05 13.73
C ILE A 173 20.53 8.97 13.95
N LYS A 174 21.10 10.00 14.60
CA LYS A 174 22.52 10.05 14.96
C LYS A 174 22.84 9.29 16.25
N GLU A 175 21.94 9.39 17.22
CA GLU A 175 22.07 8.78 18.55
C GLU A 175 21.93 7.24 18.45
N LYS A 176 23.04 6.52 18.65
CA LYS A 176 23.06 5.06 18.52
C LYS A 176 22.08 4.37 19.46
N TRP A 177 22.05 4.77 20.74
CA TRP A 177 21.16 4.16 21.74
C TRP A 177 19.68 4.29 21.35
N PHE A 178 19.26 5.47 20.88
CA PHE A 178 17.87 5.69 20.45
C PHE A 178 17.51 4.86 19.20
N LYS A 179 18.46 4.73 18.26
CA LYS A 179 18.30 3.88 17.07
C LYS A 179 18.10 2.41 17.43
N GLU A 180 18.94 1.87 18.31
CA GLU A 180 18.85 0.49 18.77
C GLU A 180 17.54 0.23 19.53
N LEU A 181 17.11 1.16 20.38
CA LEU A 181 15.85 1.06 21.11
C LEU A 181 14.64 1.04 20.17
N TYR A 182 14.63 1.92 19.16
CA TYR A 182 13.55 1.99 18.15
C TYR A 182 13.44 0.66 17.37
N LEU A 183 14.57 0.13 16.92
CA LEU A 183 14.63 -1.11 16.15
C LEU A 183 14.26 -2.33 17.01
N SER A 184 14.77 -2.38 18.25
CA SER A 184 14.44 -3.42 19.22
C SER A 184 12.93 -3.48 19.50
N LEU A 185 12.28 -2.33 19.70
CA LEU A 185 10.83 -2.26 19.90
C LEU A 185 10.06 -2.81 18.69
N ILE A 186 10.44 -2.45 17.47
CA ILE A 186 9.77 -2.95 16.25
C ILE A 186 9.88 -4.47 16.14
N ILE A 187 11.03 -5.05 16.50
CA ILE A 187 11.24 -6.50 16.44
C ILE A 187 10.50 -7.23 17.57
N MET A 188 10.50 -6.68 18.78
CA MET A 188 9.94 -7.35 19.95
C MET A 188 8.40 -7.34 19.98
N ILE A 189 7.77 -6.27 19.47
CA ILE A 189 6.31 -6.11 19.57
C ILE A 189 5.52 -7.25 18.91
N PRO A 190 5.85 -7.75 17.70
CA PRO A 190 5.18 -8.91 17.12
C PRO A 190 5.17 -10.15 18.04
N PHE A 191 6.26 -10.39 18.78
CA PHE A 191 6.32 -11.51 19.74
C PHE A 191 5.45 -11.26 20.96
N VAL A 192 5.44 -10.03 21.48
CA VAL A 192 4.54 -9.64 22.59
C VAL A 192 3.07 -9.81 22.17
N LEU A 193 2.72 -9.41 20.96
CA LEU A 193 1.38 -9.54 20.40
C LEU A 193 0.95 -10.99 20.16
N LEU A 194 1.89 -11.93 20.04
CA LEU A 194 1.58 -13.35 19.86
C LEU A 194 1.19 -14.01 21.19
N VAL A 195 1.74 -13.51 22.30
CA VAL A 195 1.50 -14.04 23.66
C VAL A 195 0.22 -13.46 24.29
N LEU A 196 -0.24 -12.30 23.82
CA LEU A 196 -1.48 -11.63 24.23
C LEU A 196 -2.72 -12.20 23.54
#